data_AF-A0A955LZP6-F1
#
_entry.id   AF-A0A955LZP6-F1
#
_cell.length_a   1.000
_cell.length_b   1.000
_cell.length_c   1.000
_cell.angle_alpha   90.00
_cell.angle_beta   90.00
_cell.angle_gamma   90.00
#
_symmetry.space_group_name_H-M   'P 1'
#
loop_
_entity.id
_entity.type
_entity.pdbx_description
1 polymer ?
#
loop_
_entity_poly.entity_id
_entity_poly.type
_entity_poly.pdbx_seq_one_letter_code
_entity_poly.pdbx_strand_id
1 'polypeptide(L)'
;MKKLSLLFLLVSFLTVNTAFAKDHNYKKDLRYKYWKEYRFDTADKKDKGDGGTTIQVSGLVGVGADMWTASISHLFAPHEDTCDPLVEAFVVMTPDGKGFCVEIDARAAKFWENARHECIEEGKRLPEVAELKYVCINSAEYGISVGNSGSEWSSNFVLLGDDAAGAGKVTVAAMGSSSCNSLKAGRISKDDFGGKPEAYAFRCVR
;
A
#
# COMPACT_ATOMS: atom_id res chain seq x y z
N MET A 1 28.56 47.04 -31.41
CA MET A 1 27.23 46.41 -31.51
C MET A 1 27.26 44.99 -30.93
N LYS A 2 27.18 44.80 -29.60
CA LYS A 2 27.06 43.47 -28.92
C LYS A 2 26.50 43.63 -27.49
N LYS A 3 25.26 44.11 -27.32
CA LYS A 3 24.61 44.22 -26.00
C LYS A 3 23.13 43.81 -25.96
N LEU A 4 22.57 43.23 -27.01
CA LEU A 4 21.12 42.96 -27.08
C LEU A 4 20.69 41.50 -26.79
N SER A 5 21.61 40.56 -26.53
CA SER A 5 21.24 39.12 -26.50
C SER A 5 20.95 38.53 -25.12
N LEU A 6 21.14 39.27 -24.02
CA LEU A 6 20.96 38.72 -22.66
C LEU A 6 19.57 38.97 -22.06
N LEU A 7 18.78 39.90 -22.61
CA LEU A 7 17.47 40.25 -22.04
C LEU A 7 16.37 39.23 -22.41
N PHE A 8 16.53 38.48 -23.50
CA PHE A 8 15.52 37.51 -23.95
C PHE A 8 15.52 36.18 -23.16
N LEU A 9 16.62 35.84 -22.47
CA LEU A 9 16.71 34.62 -21.67
C LEU A 9 16.12 34.77 -20.26
N LEU A 10 16.07 35.99 -19.72
CA LEU A 10 15.52 36.25 -18.38
C LEU A 10 13.99 36.31 -18.35
N VAL A 11 13.34 36.73 -19.45
CA VAL A 11 11.87 36.82 -19.50
C VAL A 11 11.22 35.44 -19.60
N SER A 12 11.88 34.46 -20.23
CA SER A 12 11.38 33.09 -20.36
C SER A 12 11.41 32.29 -19.06
N PHE A 13 12.23 32.68 -18.08
CA PHE A 13 12.30 32.02 -16.76
C PHE A 13 11.19 32.50 -15.79
N LEU A 14 10.61 33.68 -16.02
CA LEU A 14 9.56 34.24 -15.17
C LEU A 14 8.15 33.78 -15.57
N THR A 15 7.91 33.42 -16.83
CA THR A 15 6.61 32.90 -17.28
C THR A 15 6.39 31.43 -16.96
N VAL A 16 7.45 30.62 -16.77
CA VAL A 16 7.29 29.20 -16.39
C VAL A 16 6.91 29.05 -14.91
N ASN A 17 7.29 29.98 -14.04
CA ASN A 17 7.06 29.87 -12.59
C ASN A 17 5.63 30.24 -12.14
N THR A 18 4.82 30.89 -12.98
CA THR A 18 3.44 31.26 -12.60
C THR A 18 2.38 30.22 -12.99
N ALA A 19 2.74 29.24 -13.84
CA ALA A 19 1.85 28.13 -14.18
C ALA A 19 1.82 27.02 -13.10
N PHE A 20 2.88 26.88 -12.29
CA PHE A 20 2.98 25.81 -11.28
C PHE A 20 2.26 26.13 -9.95
N ALA A 21 1.99 27.40 -9.66
CA ALA A 21 1.41 27.80 -8.37
C ALA A 21 -0.13 27.63 -8.28
N LYS A 22 -0.81 27.37 -9.41
CA LYS A 22 -2.29 27.31 -9.44
C LYS A 22 -2.89 25.93 -9.18
N ASP A 23 -2.09 24.87 -9.10
CA ASP A 23 -2.58 23.49 -8.96
C ASP A 23 -2.58 22.94 -7.51
N HIS A 24 -2.18 23.76 -6.53
CA HIS A 24 -2.14 23.33 -5.13
C HIS A 24 -3.52 23.30 -4.43
N ASN A 25 -4.55 23.94 -4.98
CA ASN A 25 -5.88 23.95 -4.37
C ASN A 25 -6.80 22.80 -4.82
N TYR A 26 -6.52 22.13 -5.94
CA TYR A 26 -7.31 20.98 -6.39
C TYR A 26 -6.91 19.67 -5.67
N LYS A 27 -5.65 19.56 -5.24
CA LYS A 27 -5.10 18.34 -4.58
C LYS A 27 -5.54 18.13 -3.11
N LYS A 28 -6.23 19.09 -2.47
CA LYS A 28 -6.76 18.90 -1.10
C LYS A 28 -8.05 18.07 -1.07
N ASP A 29 -8.84 18.12 -2.13
CA ASP A 29 -10.19 17.55 -2.12
C ASP A 29 -10.21 16.03 -2.40
N LEU A 30 -9.28 15.54 -3.22
CA LEU A 30 -9.14 14.10 -3.48
C LEU A 30 -8.62 13.32 -2.26
N ARG A 31 -7.74 13.92 -1.44
CA ARG A 31 -7.15 13.26 -0.25
C ARG A 31 -8.20 12.91 0.83
N TYR A 32 -9.27 13.69 0.95
CA TYR A 32 -10.33 13.43 1.93
C TYR A 32 -11.32 12.35 1.48
N LYS A 33 -11.47 12.12 0.16
CA LYS A 33 -12.45 11.17 -0.36
C LYS A 33 -12.06 9.70 -0.09
N TYR A 34 -10.77 9.38 -0.17
CA TYR A 34 -10.28 8.00 -0.02
C TYR A 34 -10.35 7.44 1.41
N TRP A 35 -10.18 8.29 2.43
CA TRP A 35 -10.27 7.83 3.83
C TRP A 35 -11.68 7.39 4.23
N LYS A 36 -12.72 7.91 3.57
CA LYS A 36 -14.12 7.62 3.94
C LYS A 36 -14.65 6.30 3.35
N GLU A 37 -14.05 5.80 2.27
CA GLU A 37 -14.46 4.58 1.58
C GLU A 37 -13.86 3.29 2.17
N TYR A 38 -12.91 3.39 3.12
CA TYR A 38 -12.29 2.24 3.80
C TYR A 38 -12.93 1.90 5.16
N ARG A 39 -14.18 2.29 5.41
CA ARG A 39 -14.98 1.45 6.30
C ARG A 39 -15.21 0.15 5.55
N PHE A 40 -14.67 -0.95 6.08
CA PHE A 40 -15.17 -2.26 5.75
C PHE A 40 -16.66 -2.24 6.05
N ASP A 41 -17.49 -1.99 5.03
CA ASP A 41 -18.91 -2.24 5.07
C ASP A 41 -19.04 -3.76 5.22
N THR A 42 -18.96 -4.23 6.47
CA THR A 42 -19.71 -5.39 6.92
C THR A 42 -21.18 -4.96 6.90
N ALA A 43 -21.70 -4.68 5.71
CA ALA A 43 -23.12 -4.45 5.51
C ALA A 43 -23.78 -5.80 5.79
N ASP A 44 -24.19 -5.92 7.04
CA ASP A 44 -25.02 -6.97 7.60
C ASP A 44 -26.31 -7.00 6.76
N LYS A 45 -26.28 -7.78 5.67
CA LYS A 45 -27.47 -8.06 4.87
C LYS A 45 -28.37 -8.90 5.76
N LYS A 46 -29.31 -8.20 6.38
CA LYS A 46 -30.38 -8.77 7.18
C LYS A 46 -31.28 -9.58 6.24
N ASP A 47 -30.93 -10.85 6.04
CA ASP A 47 -31.77 -11.81 5.31
C ASP A 47 -33.10 -11.97 6.05
N LYS A 48 -34.17 -11.62 5.36
CA LYS A 48 -35.54 -11.95 5.76
C LYS A 48 -35.97 -13.19 4.97
N GLY A 49 -35.98 -14.35 5.61
CA GLY A 49 -36.80 -15.48 5.16
C GLY A 49 -36.11 -16.85 5.21
N ASP A 50 -36.72 -17.73 6.01
CA ASP A 50 -36.70 -19.20 5.97
C ASP A 50 -35.39 -19.97 6.25
N GLY A 51 -35.34 -20.54 7.47
CA GLY A 51 -34.96 -21.94 7.70
C GLY A 51 -33.50 -22.36 7.47
N GLY A 52 -32.59 -21.42 7.19
CA GLY A 52 -31.16 -21.72 7.01
C GLY A 52 -30.37 -21.62 8.31
N THR A 53 -29.57 -22.65 8.61
CA THR A 53 -28.55 -22.66 9.67
C THR A 53 -27.76 -21.36 9.64
N THR A 54 -27.94 -20.54 10.67
CA THR A 54 -27.26 -19.26 10.81
C THR A 54 -25.80 -19.54 11.15
N ILE A 55 -24.91 -19.50 10.15
CA ILE A 55 -23.47 -19.36 10.43
C ILE A 55 -23.30 -17.91 10.90
N GLN A 56 -23.39 -17.71 12.21
CA GLN A 56 -22.87 -16.48 12.78
C GLN A 56 -21.37 -16.46 12.51
N VAL A 57 -20.92 -15.58 11.61
CA VAL A 57 -19.52 -15.18 11.53
C VAL A 57 -19.25 -14.28 12.75
N SER A 58 -19.34 -14.89 13.93
CA SER A 58 -19.04 -14.28 15.22
C SER A 58 -17.55 -14.06 15.29
N GLY A 59 -17.16 -12.83 14.95
CA GLY A 59 -15.82 -12.32 15.19
C GLY A 59 -14.92 -12.41 13.97
N LEU A 60 -14.79 -11.28 13.27
CA LEU A 60 -13.42 -10.79 13.08
C LEU A 60 -12.84 -10.59 14.49
N VAL A 61 -12.35 -11.67 15.10
CA VAL A 61 -11.34 -11.51 16.14
C VAL A 61 -10.22 -10.80 15.40
N GLY A 62 -10.01 -9.51 15.71
CA GLY A 62 -8.83 -8.81 15.26
C GLY A 62 -7.66 -9.68 15.68
N VAL A 63 -7.10 -10.42 14.74
CA VAL A 63 -6.06 -11.40 15.01
C VAL A 63 -4.93 -10.58 15.60
N GLY A 64 -4.67 -10.87 16.88
CA GLY A 64 -3.99 -9.95 17.78
C GLY A 64 -2.63 -9.54 17.27
N ALA A 65 -2.11 -8.47 17.86
CA ALA A 65 -0.68 -8.18 17.78
C ALA A 65 0.09 -9.45 18.17
N ASP A 66 0.57 -10.19 17.17
CA ASP A 66 1.56 -11.23 17.40
C ASP A 66 2.86 -10.55 17.85
N MET A 67 3.81 -11.33 18.37
CA MET A 67 5.07 -10.74 18.85
C MET A 67 5.79 -9.92 17.78
N TRP A 68 5.60 -10.26 16.50
CA TRP A 68 6.22 -9.56 15.38
C TRP A 68 5.51 -8.23 15.12
N THR A 69 4.19 -8.20 15.05
CA THR A 69 3.40 -6.98 14.87
C THR A 69 3.60 -6.01 16.04
N ALA A 70 3.73 -6.54 17.26
CA ALA A 70 4.05 -5.73 18.43
C ALA A 70 5.44 -5.07 18.30
N SER A 71 6.45 -5.80 17.81
CA SER A 71 7.80 -5.28 17.66
C SER A 71 7.91 -4.20 16.58
N ILE A 72 7.09 -4.27 15.54
CA ILE A 72 7.06 -3.25 14.45
C ILE A 72 6.01 -2.17 14.62
N SER A 73 5.30 -2.10 15.76
CA SER A 73 4.19 -1.16 15.96
C SER A 73 4.59 0.31 15.74
N HIS A 74 5.85 0.66 16.06
CA HIS A 74 6.42 1.98 15.84
C HIS A 74 6.66 2.34 14.35
N LEU A 75 6.77 1.33 13.47
CA LEU A 75 6.98 1.52 12.02
C LEU A 75 5.70 1.92 11.26
N PHE A 76 4.56 1.96 11.93
CA PHE A 76 3.29 2.42 11.33
C PHE A 76 3.02 3.91 11.52
N ALA A 77 3.84 4.60 12.30
CA ALA A 77 3.69 6.03 12.55
C ALA A 77 4.28 6.84 11.40
N PRO A 78 3.53 7.76 10.76
CA PRO A 78 4.09 8.64 9.75
C PRO A 78 5.25 9.47 10.30
N HIS A 79 6.30 9.63 9.51
CA HIS A 79 7.54 10.30 9.90
C HIS A 79 8.00 11.34 8.86
N GLU A 80 9.04 12.11 9.20
CA GLU A 80 9.70 13.06 8.29
C GLU A 80 10.56 12.34 7.25
N ASP A 81 10.89 12.97 6.13
CA ASP A 81 11.74 12.33 5.11
C ASP A 81 13.12 11.95 5.68
N THR A 82 13.30 10.64 5.91
CA THR A 82 14.55 10.03 6.34
C THR A 82 14.96 8.90 5.40
N CYS A 83 14.42 8.92 4.17
CA CYS A 83 14.61 7.84 3.22
C CYS A 83 16.04 7.81 2.70
N ASP A 84 16.54 6.62 2.40
CA ASP A 84 17.75 6.49 1.58
C ASP A 84 17.39 6.82 0.13
N PRO A 85 17.86 7.95 -0.45
CA PRO A 85 17.46 8.38 -1.78
C PRO A 85 17.94 7.45 -2.91
N LEU A 86 18.80 6.47 -2.61
CA LEU A 86 19.27 5.48 -3.58
C LEU A 86 18.33 4.29 -3.73
N VAL A 87 17.57 3.96 -2.70
CA VAL A 87 16.77 2.72 -2.65
C VAL A 87 15.33 2.93 -2.17
N GLU A 88 15.01 4.09 -1.59
CA GLU A 88 13.70 4.45 -1.05
C GLU A 88 13.19 5.76 -1.66
N ALA A 89 11.87 5.88 -1.76
CA ALA A 89 11.16 7.10 -2.07
C ALA A 89 10.28 7.52 -0.88
N PHE A 90 10.24 8.82 -0.59
CA PHE A 90 9.39 9.36 0.46
C PHE A 90 7.98 9.69 -0.06
N VAL A 91 6.97 9.14 0.62
CA VAL A 91 5.57 9.26 0.22
C VAL A 91 4.81 10.07 1.25
N VAL A 92 4.56 11.35 0.94
CA VAL A 92 3.81 12.26 1.83
C VAL A 92 2.35 11.84 1.91
N MET A 93 1.89 11.50 3.12
CA MET A 93 0.51 11.10 3.39
C MET A 93 -0.31 12.14 4.15
N THR A 94 0.36 12.99 4.92
CA THR A 94 -0.29 13.91 5.87
C THR A 94 -0.18 15.37 5.41
N PRO A 95 -1.09 16.26 5.85
CA PRO A 95 -1.02 17.68 5.52
C PRO A 95 0.21 18.41 6.08
N ASP A 96 0.78 17.92 7.18
CA ASP A 96 1.99 18.44 7.82
C ASP A 96 3.29 17.96 7.17
N GLY A 97 3.20 17.19 6.07
CA GLY A 97 4.36 16.78 5.28
C GLY A 97 4.93 15.42 5.68
N LYS A 98 4.40 14.77 6.72
CA LYS A 98 4.81 13.43 7.13
C LYS A 98 4.28 12.34 6.20
N GLY A 99 5.01 11.25 6.15
CA GLY A 99 4.80 10.16 5.22
C GLY A 99 5.45 8.88 5.70
N PHE A 100 5.86 8.06 4.75
CA PHE A 100 6.61 6.83 4.96
C PHE A 100 7.65 6.69 3.85
N CYS A 101 8.72 5.95 4.12
CA CYS A 101 9.67 5.53 3.10
C CYS A 101 9.22 4.22 2.48
N VAL A 102 9.31 4.10 1.15
CA VAL A 102 9.04 2.85 0.43
C VAL A 102 10.18 2.52 -0.51
N GLU A 103 10.57 1.26 -0.58
CA GLU A 103 11.58 0.81 -1.54
C GLU A 103 11.17 1.14 -2.99
N ILE A 104 12.13 1.58 -3.81
CA ILE A 104 11.95 1.95 -5.24
C ILE A 104 11.89 0.71 -6.14
N ASP A 105 12.63 -0.34 -5.80
CA ASP A 105 12.67 -1.63 -6.50
C ASP A 105 12.04 -2.75 -5.68
N ALA A 106 11.22 -3.57 -6.33
CA ALA A 106 10.56 -4.68 -5.68
C ALA A 106 11.50 -5.87 -5.59
N ARG A 107 11.44 -6.57 -4.46
CA ARG A 107 12.05 -7.88 -4.26
C ARG A 107 11.04 -8.97 -4.57
N ALA A 108 11.43 -10.23 -4.49
CA ALA A 108 10.53 -11.35 -4.70
C ALA A 108 10.72 -12.41 -3.61
N ALA A 109 9.61 -12.88 -3.05
CA ALA A 109 9.60 -13.93 -2.04
C ALA A 109 8.50 -14.94 -2.34
N LYS A 110 8.87 -16.22 -2.17
CA LYS A 110 7.95 -17.33 -2.36
C LYS A 110 6.86 -17.41 -1.29
N PHE A 111 7.19 -16.98 -0.07
CA PHE A 111 6.32 -17.04 1.09
C PHE A 111 6.21 -15.66 1.72
N TRP A 112 5.01 -15.32 2.17
CA TRP A 112 4.74 -14.04 2.84
C TRP A 112 5.56 -13.88 4.11
N GLU A 113 5.75 -14.96 4.88
CA GLU A 113 6.55 -14.97 6.10
C GLU A 113 8.00 -14.57 5.82
N ASN A 114 8.55 -14.99 4.68
CA ASN A 114 9.91 -14.61 4.25
C ASN A 114 9.96 -13.13 3.90
N ALA A 115 9.01 -12.63 3.10
CA ALA A 115 8.92 -11.21 2.76
C ALA A 115 8.82 -10.32 4.01
N ARG A 116 7.95 -10.71 4.95
CA ARG A 116 7.77 -10.03 6.24
C ARG A 116 9.05 -10.06 7.06
N HIS A 117 9.67 -11.22 7.17
CA HIS A 117 10.91 -11.40 7.94
C HIS A 117 12.04 -10.52 7.38
N GLU A 118 12.25 -10.54 6.06
CA GLU A 118 13.25 -9.71 5.39
C GLU A 118 13.03 -8.21 5.65
N CYS A 119 11.79 -7.72 5.58
CA CYS A 119 11.51 -6.32 5.93
C CYS A 119 11.86 -6.02 7.40
N ILE A 120 11.50 -6.92 8.32
CA ILE A 120 11.73 -6.73 9.75
C ILE A 120 13.23 -6.70 10.08
N GLU A 121 14.05 -7.55 9.45
CA GLU A 121 15.50 -7.57 9.64
C GLU A 121 16.16 -6.23 9.24
N GLU A 122 15.54 -5.50 8.31
CA GLU A 122 15.98 -4.17 7.88
C GLU A 122 15.37 -3.02 8.71
N GLY A 123 14.62 -3.33 9.77
CA GLY A 123 13.92 -2.31 10.56
C GLY A 123 12.75 -1.66 9.81
N LYS A 124 12.17 -2.40 8.87
CA LYS A 124 11.02 -2.02 8.03
C LYS A 124 9.86 -2.99 8.25
N ARG A 125 8.79 -2.82 7.50
CA ARG A 125 7.60 -3.69 7.46
C ARG A 125 7.08 -3.84 6.04
N LEU A 126 6.16 -4.77 5.80
CA LEU A 126 5.41 -4.77 4.54
C LEU A 126 4.47 -3.55 4.48
N PRO A 127 4.20 -2.98 3.28
CA PRO A 127 3.22 -1.92 3.12
C PRO A 127 1.83 -2.43 3.42
N GLU A 128 1.01 -1.59 4.05
CA GLU A 128 -0.41 -1.87 4.14
C GLU A 128 -1.07 -1.70 2.78
N VAL A 129 -2.17 -2.42 2.57
CA VAL A 129 -2.93 -2.46 1.30
C VAL A 129 -3.22 -1.06 0.74
N ALA A 130 -3.57 -0.11 1.62
CA ALA A 130 -3.87 1.26 1.23
C ALA A 130 -2.61 2.04 0.82
N GLU A 131 -1.49 1.84 1.50
CA GLU A 131 -0.20 2.48 1.17
C GLU A 131 0.28 2.01 -0.19
N LEU A 132 0.24 0.69 -0.44
CA LEU A 132 0.67 0.12 -1.71
C LEU A 132 -0.19 0.61 -2.88
N LYS A 133 -1.52 0.70 -2.69
CA LYS A 133 -2.42 1.29 -3.69
C LYS A 133 -2.09 2.76 -3.95
N TYR A 134 -1.85 3.53 -2.91
CA TYR A 134 -1.49 4.94 -3.03
C TYR A 134 -0.16 5.13 -3.79
N VAL A 135 0.85 4.32 -3.46
CA VAL A 135 2.14 4.26 -4.15
C VAL A 135 1.98 3.91 -5.62
N CYS A 136 1.17 2.89 -5.94
CA CYS A 136 0.90 2.50 -7.32
C CYS A 136 0.32 3.66 -8.14
N ILE A 137 -0.75 4.30 -7.63
CA ILE A 137 -1.43 5.39 -8.34
C ILE A 137 -0.49 6.58 -8.61
N ASN A 138 0.43 6.85 -7.69
CA ASN A 138 1.33 8.00 -7.74
C ASN A 138 2.78 7.60 -8.09
N SER A 139 2.98 6.40 -8.63
CA SER A 139 4.31 5.80 -8.88
C SER A 139 5.21 6.70 -9.71
N ALA A 140 4.66 7.34 -10.75
CA ALA A 140 5.37 8.30 -11.59
C ALA A 140 5.82 9.57 -10.86
N GLU A 141 5.08 10.03 -9.84
CA GLU A 141 5.46 11.19 -9.02
C GLU A 141 6.66 10.87 -8.13
N TYR A 142 6.77 9.62 -7.67
CA TYR A 142 7.80 9.17 -6.74
C TYR A 142 8.96 8.41 -7.41
N GLY A 143 8.93 8.25 -8.73
CA GLY A 143 9.94 7.48 -9.46
C GLY A 143 9.96 5.98 -9.11
N ILE A 144 8.85 5.44 -8.61
CA ILE A 144 8.75 4.03 -8.18
C ILE A 144 8.28 3.18 -9.36
N SER A 145 8.96 2.07 -9.62
CA SER A 145 8.51 1.11 -10.64
C SER A 145 7.52 0.13 -10.05
N VAL A 146 6.22 0.43 -10.07
CA VAL A 146 5.21 -0.54 -9.61
C VAL A 146 4.90 -1.51 -10.75
N GLY A 147 5.17 -2.80 -10.54
CA GLY A 147 5.06 -3.81 -11.58
C GLY A 147 3.61 -3.99 -12.00
N ASN A 148 3.27 -3.62 -13.24
CA ASN A 148 1.89 -3.66 -13.75
C ASN A 148 1.33 -5.08 -13.99
N SER A 149 2.04 -6.15 -13.61
CA SER A 149 1.70 -7.52 -14.03
C SER A 149 1.86 -8.60 -12.96
N GLY A 150 2.07 -8.25 -11.70
CA GLY A 150 2.26 -9.22 -10.62
C GLY A 150 1.41 -8.90 -9.40
N SER A 151 1.17 -9.90 -8.53
CA SER A 151 0.70 -9.58 -7.18
C SER A 151 1.91 -9.28 -6.28
N GLU A 152 1.73 -8.34 -5.37
CA GLU A 152 2.71 -7.95 -4.37
C GLU A 152 2.23 -8.36 -2.97
N TRP A 153 3.11 -8.94 -2.16
CA TRP A 153 2.82 -9.18 -0.75
C TRP A 153 2.57 -7.86 -0.03
N SER A 154 1.55 -7.85 0.83
CA SER A 154 1.15 -6.68 1.57
C SER A 154 0.69 -7.06 2.97
N SER A 155 0.66 -6.09 3.87
CA SER A 155 0.22 -6.21 5.25
C SER A 155 1.10 -7.12 6.10
N ASN A 156 1.24 -6.74 7.37
CA ASN A 156 2.00 -7.51 8.36
C ASN A 156 1.10 -8.41 9.22
N PHE A 157 -0.17 -8.54 8.83
CA PHE A 157 -1.20 -9.22 9.58
C PHE A 157 -1.70 -10.44 8.80
N VAL A 158 -1.99 -11.50 9.56
CA VAL A 158 -2.69 -12.67 9.04
C VAL A 158 -4.15 -12.62 9.50
N LEU A 159 -5.05 -13.06 8.63
CA LEU A 159 -6.42 -13.36 9.00
C LEU A 159 -6.56 -14.86 9.19
N LEU A 160 -7.04 -15.27 10.36
CA LEU A 160 -7.46 -16.64 10.60
C LEU A 160 -8.92 -16.76 10.19
N GLY A 161 -9.27 -17.80 9.46
CA GLY A 161 -10.64 -18.13 9.14
C GLY A 161 -10.77 -19.61 8.84
N ASP A 162 -11.98 -20.13 8.76
CA ASP A 162 -12.21 -21.52 8.38
C ASP A 162 -12.64 -21.59 6.92
N ASP A 163 -12.29 -22.68 6.25
CA ASP A 163 -12.81 -22.99 4.91
C ASP A 163 -14.24 -23.54 4.96
N ALA A 164 -14.83 -23.80 3.79
CA ALA A 164 -16.19 -24.34 3.70
C ALA A 164 -16.34 -25.73 4.35
N ALA A 165 -15.24 -26.45 4.58
CA ALA A 165 -15.18 -27.75 5.24
C ALA A 165 -14.82 -27.64 6.74
N GLY A 166 -14.64 -26.44 7.28
CA GLY A 166 -14.25 -26.19 8.67
C GLY A 166 -12.75 -26.39 8.95
N ALA A 167 -11.91 -26.45 7.92
CA ALA A 167 -10.46 -26.47 8.07
C ALA A 167 -9.92 -25.06 8.30
N GLY A 168 -9.09 -24.89 9.33
CA GLY A 168 -8.48 -23.59 9.64
C GLY A 168 -7.52 -23.13 8.55
N LYS A 169 -7.76 -21.94 8.01
CA LYS A 169 -6.96 -21.22 7.01
C LYS A 169 -6.26 -20.02 7.64
N VAL A 170 -5.00 -19.86 7.23
CA VAL A 170 -4.27 -18.60 7.38
C VAL A 170 -4.35 -17.88 6.05
N THR A 171 -4.85 -16.65 6.08
CA THR A 171 -5.00 -15.79 4.92
C THR A 171 -4.15 -14.54 5.06
N VAL A 172 -3.40 -14.21 4.02
CA VAL A 172 -2.59 -12.99 3.94
C VAL A 172 -3.08 -12.09 2.82
N ALA A 173 -2.82 -10.79 2.95
CA ALA A 173 -3.18 -9.82 1.92
C ALA A 173 -2.09 -9.77 0.84
N ALA A 174 -2.51 -9.81 -0.41
CA ALA A 174 -1.67 -9.45 -1.54
C ALA A 174 -2.42 -8.47 -2.43
N MET A 175 -1.71 -7.57 -3.08
CA MET A 175 -2.29 -6.62 -4.03
C MET A 175 -1.88 -6.99 -5.44
N GLY A 176 -2.83 -7.17 -6.34
CA GLY A 176 -2.52 -7.47 -7.74
C GLY A 176 -3.62 -7.00 -8.69
N SER A 177 -3.21 -6.54 -9.87
CA SER A 177 -4.07 -6.30 -11.03
C SER A 177 -3.21 -5.92 -12.24
N SER A 178 -3.84 -5.67 -13.38
CA SER A 178 -3.20 -5.07 -14.55
C SER A 178 -3.03 -3.54 -14.49
N SER A 179 -3.53 -2.87 -13.45
CA SER A 179 -3.43 -1.40 -13.31
C SER A 179 -3.64 -0.91 -11.86
N CYS A 180 -2.97 0.18 -11.47
CA CYS A 180 -3.11 0.76 -10.13
C CYS A 180 -4.53 1.15 -9.72
N ASN A 181 -5.39 1.53 -10.67
CA ASN A 181 -6.80 1.87 -10.38
C ASN A 181 -7.68 0.63 -10.18
N SER A 182 -7.27 -0.51 -10.73
CA SER A 182 -7.94 -1.80 -10.56
C SER A 182 -7.25 -2.69 -9.52
N LEU A 183 -6.26 -2.18 -8.79
CA LEU A 183 -5.52 -2.91 -7.76
C LEU A 183 -6.52 -3.37 -6.68
N LYS A 184 -6.68 -4.70 -6.57
CA LYS A 184 -7.58 -5.33 -5.60
C LYS A 184 -6.76 -6.03 -4.53
N ALA A 185 -7.24 -5.92 -3.29
CA ALA A 185 -6.76 -6.77 -2.21
C ALA A 185 -7.27 -8.19 -2.48
N GLY A 186 -6.35 -9.07 -2.82
CA GLY A 186 -6.53 -10.51 -2.83
C GLY A 186 -6.24 -11.09 -1.45
N ARG A 187 -6.87 -12.24 -1.19
CA ARG A 187 -6.63 -13.07 -0.01
C ARG A 187 -5.95 -14.35 -0.49
N ILE A 188 -4.71 -14.57 -0.08
CA ILE A 188 -4.00 -15.81 -0.40
C ILE A 188 -4.10 -16.70 0.84
N SER A 189 -4.69 -17.89 0.69
CA SER A 189 -4.95 -18.80 1.81
C SER A 189 -4.07 -20.04 1.75
N LYS A 190 -3.72 -20.57 2.92
CA LYS A 190 -2.76 -21.68 3.08
C LYS A 190 -3.12 -22.98 2.35
N ASP A 191 -4.39 -23.21 2.05
CA ASP A 191 -4.81 -24.46 1.40
C ASP A 191 -4.50 -24.47 -0.12
N ASP A 192 -4.10 -23.33 -0.68
CA ASP A 192 -3.66 -23.20 -2.08
C ASP A 192 -2.17 -23.57 -2.30
N PHE A 193 -1.40 -23.89 -1.24
CA PHE A 193 0.03 -24.24 -1.36
C PHE A 193 0.33 -25.65 -1.91
N GLY A 194 -0.70 -26.39 -2.32
CA GLY A 194 -0.54 -27.59 -3.17
C GLY A 194 -0.16 -27.23 -4.61
N GLY A 195 -0.40 -25.99 -5.04
CA GLY A 195 0.19 -25.41 -6.24
C GLY A 195 1.61 -24.92 -5.97
N LYS A 196 2.51 -24.94 -6.97
CA LYS A 196 3.84 -24.33 -6.84
C LYS A 196 3.63 -22.84 -6.50
N PRO A 197 4.00 -22.34 -5.30
CA PRO A 197 3.79 -20.94 -4.98
C PRO A 197 4.64 -20.12 -5.94
N GLU A 198 4.00 -19.30 -6.76
CA GLU A 198 4.68 -18.29 -7.55
C GLU A 198 5.33 -17.30 -6.58
N ALA A 199 6.56 -16.87 -6.89
CA ALA A 199 7.17 -15.80 -6.10
C ALA A 199 6.39 -14.52 -6.37
N TYR A 200 5.86 -13.92 -5.31
CA TYR A 200 5.23 -12.62 -5.41
C TYR A 200 6.25 -11.53 -5.14
N ALA A 201 6.07 -10.40 -5.81
CA ALA A 201 6.88 -9.24 -5.56
C ALA A 201 6.58 -8.70 -4.15
N PHE A 202 7.50 -7.95 -3.56
CA PHE A 202 7.23 -7.22 -2.33
C PHE A 202 8.18 -6.04 -2.20
N ARG A 203 7.78 -5.09 -1.37
CA ARG A 203 8.54 -3.90 -1.01
C ARG A 203 8.47 -3.75 0.49
N CYS A 204 9.47 -3.14 1.07
CA CYS A 204 9.42 -2.76 2.47
C CYS A 204 9.13 -1.27 2.62
N VAL A 205 8.47 -0.91 3.72
CA VAL A 205 8.20 0.45 4.13
C VAL A 205 8.59 0.68 5.58
N ARG A 206 8.88 1.91 5.95
CA ARG A 206 9.05 2.36 7.33
C ARG A 206 8.44 3.74 7.51
#